data_AF-A0A1G7F845-F1
#
_entry.id   AF-A0A1G7F845-F1
#
_cell.length_a   1.000
_cell.length_b   1.000
_cell.length_c   1.000
_cell.angle_alpha   90.00
_cell.angle_beta   90.00
_cell.angle_gamma   90.00
#
_symmetry.space_group_name_H-M   'P 1'
#
loop_
_entity.id
_entity.type
_entity.pdbx_description
1 polymer ?
#
loop_
_entity_poly.entity_id
_entity_poly.type
_entity_poly.pdbx_seq_one_letter_code
_entity_poly.pdbx_strand_id
1 'polypeptide(L)'
;METKIYKDRDGWNAKTVVPLDERRELVIRTSRRQIGGGLLTSAACWSVNAAGYQTHAMGLGTGCGDFSTRIVTTQPPRITEKVVAQQHERALRQIDAIRQAAQLHYAAQVQAETEAPQLNVAEPTQPVVHAPSAIAR
;
A
#
# COMPACT_ATOMS: atom_id res chain seq x y z
N MET A 1 -1.42 19.52 9.67
CA MET A 1 -1.60 18.93 8.32
C MET A 1 -1.46 20.05 7.32
N GLU A 2 -0.48 19.97 6.42
CA GLU A 2 -0.23 21.01 5.41
C GLU A 2 -0.62 20.48 4.03
N THR A 3 -1.41 21.27 3.30
CA THR A 3 -1.80 20.97 1.91
C THR A 3 -0.99 21.86 0.98
N LYS A 4 -0.27 21.24 0.05
CA LYS A 4 0.50 21.95 -1.00
C LYS A 4 -0.23 21.83 -2.33
N ILE A 5 -0.62 22.97 -2.89
CA ILE A 5 -1.20 23.08 -4.23
C ILE A 5 -0.11 23.63 -5.15
N TYR A 6 0.10 22.98 -6.28
CA TYR A 6 1.17 23.34 -7.21
C TYR A 6 0.82 22.97 -8.64
N LYS A 7 1.54 23.56 -9.60
CA LYS A 7 1.39 23.28 -11.02
C LYS A 7 2.66 22.64 -11.57
N ASP A 8 2.52 21.52 -12.26
CA ASP A 8 3.60 20.83 -12.96
C ASP A 8 3.26 20.66 -14.46
N ARG A 9 4.05 19.84 -15.18
CA ARG A 9 3.81 19.53 -16.60
C ARG A 9 2.43 18.91 -16.85
N ASP A 10 1.92 18.15 -15.88
CA ASP A 10 0.66 17.41 -16.01
C ASP A 10 -0.55 18.26 -15.58
N GLY A 11 -0.32 19.39 -14.93
CA GLY A 11 -1.30 20.42 -14.64
C GLY A 11 -1.33 20.82 -13.17
N TRP A 12 -2.52 21.19 -12.68
CA TRP A 12 -2.72 21.51 -11.27
C TRP A 12 -2.81 20.24 -10.43
N ASN A 13 -2.10 20.25 -9.30
CA ASN A 13 -1.99 19.15 -8.35
C ASN A 13 -2.21 19.67 -6.92
N ALA A 14 -2.68 18.80 -6.04
CA ALA A 14 -2.66 19.02 -4.59
C ALA A 14 -2.09 17.79 -3.89
N LYS A 15 -1.25 18.01 -2.88
CA LYS A 15 -0.64 16.96 -2.06
C LYS A 15 -0.78 17.33 -0.59
N THR A 16 -1.25 16.39 0.21
CA THR A 16 -1.24 16.47 1.66
C THR A 16 -0.57 15.23 2.22
N VAL A 17 0.32 15.44 3.18
CA VAL A 17 1.05 14.38 3.87
C VAL A 17 0.57 14.34 5.30
N VAL A 18 0.16 13.16 5.74
CA VAL A 18 -0.30 12.90 7.10
C VAL A 18 0.58 11.80 7.69
N PRO A 19 1.33 12.07 8.78
CA PRO A 19 2.08 11.02 9.45
C PRO A 19 1.12 9.99 10.04
N LEU A 20 1.38 8.70 9.79
CA LEU A 20 0.65 7.59 10.41
C LEU A 20 1.43 7.07 11.62
N ASP A 21 2.66 6.62 11.37
CA ASP A 21 3.59 6.05 12.34
C ASP A 21 5.00 6.65 12.15
N GLU A 22 5.99 6.24 12.94
CA GLU A 22 7.37 6.78 12.89
C GLU A 22 8.08 6.64 11.54
N ARG A 23 7.64 5.70 10.69
CA ARG A 23 8.27 5.40 9.39
C ARG A 23 7.29 5.39 8.22
N ARG A 24 6.04 5.81 8.43
CA ARG A 24 5.00 5.74 7.40
C ARG A 24 4.19 7.03 7.32
N GLU A 25 3.97 7.46 6.09
CA GLU A 25 3.20 8.65 5.79
C GLU A 25 2.06 8.31 4.83
N LEU A 26 0.86 8.76 5.17
CA LEU A 26 -0.28 8.75 4.27
C LEU A 26 -0.22 9.97 3.37
N VAL A 27 -0.08 9.73 2.07
CA VAL A 27 -0.06 10.77 1.05
C VAL A 27 -1.39 10.78 0.33
N ILE A 28 -2.13 11.89 0.47
CA ILE A 28 -3.31 12.17 -0.33
C ILE A 28 -2.89 13.07 -1.48
N ARG A 29 -3.14 12.63 -2.70
CA ARG A 29 -2.83 13.39 -3.92
C ARG A 29 -4.08 13.57 -4.76
N THR A 30 -4.32 14.80 -5.18
CA THR A 30 -5.27 15.11 -6.25
C THR A 30 -4.48 15.52 -7.49
N SER A 31 -4.66 14.82 -8.60
CA SER A 31 -3.96 15.11 -9.85
C SER A 31 -4.80 14.72 -11.06
N ARG A 32 -4.45 15.29 -12.21
CA ARG A 32 -5.02 14.86 -13.50
C ARG A 32 -4.78 13.36 -13.68
N ARG A 33 -5.81 12.65 -14.14
CA ARG A 33 -5.71 11.23 -14.45
C ARG A 33 -5.07 11.05 -15.83
N GLN A 34 -4.09 10.15 -15.92
CA GLN A 34 -3.39 9.85 -17.17
C GLN A 34 -4.28 9.09 -18.16
N ILE A 35 -5.03 8.10 -17.68
CA ILE A 35 -5.94 7.28 -18.50
C ILE A 35 -7.38 7.70 -18.25
N GLY A 36 -8.16 7.87 -19.32
CA GLY A 36 -9.59 8.19 -19.25
C GLY A 36 -9.93 9.65 -18.88
N GLY A 37 -8.92 10.51 -18.71
CA GLY A 37 -9.10 11.92 -18.40
C GLY A 37 -9.71 12.19 -17.02
N GLY A 38 -9.97 13.47 -16.73
CA GLY A 38 -10.54 13.93 -15.46
C GLY A 38 -9.53 14.09 -14.33
N LEU A 39 -10.06 14.20 -13.11
CA LEU A 39 -9.33 14.52 -11.89
C LEU A 39 -9.50 13.38 -10.87
N LEU A 40 -8.37 12.82 -10.43
CA LEU A 40 -8.31 11.71 -9.48
C LEU A 40 -7.79 12.22 -8.15
N THR A 41 -8.45 11.83 -7.05
CA THR A 41 -7.86 11.90 -5.71
C THR A 41 -7.65 10.50 -5.17
N SER A 42 -6.42 10.21 -4.77
CA SER A 42 -6.01 8.94 -4.20
C SER A 42 -5.27 9.13 -2.88
N ALA A 43 -5.37 8.13 -2.02
CA ALA A 43 -4.58 8.00 -0.81
C ALA A 43 -3.63 6.82 -0.99
N ALA A 44 -2.36 6.98 -0.63
CA ALA A 44 -1.40 5.90 -0.59
C ALA A 44 -0.45 6.06 0.60
N CYS A 45 -0.10 4.96 1.25
CA CYS A 45 0.92 4.95 2.29
C CYS A 45 2.31 4.79 1.67
N TRP A 46 3.25 5.55 2.18
CA TRP A 46 4.66 5.52 1.78
C TRP A 46 5.51 5.27 3.01
N SER A 47 6.47 4.36 2.89
CA SER A 47 7.48 4.10 3.91
C SER A 47 8.64 5.08 3.71
N VAL A 48 9.04 5.75 4.79
CA VAL A 48 10.14 6.73 4.80
C VAL A 48 11.34 6.11 5.53
N ASN A 49 12.49 6.07 4.86
CA ASN A 49 13.72 5.58 5.47
C ASN A 49 14.45 6.68 6.26
N ALA A 50 15.49 6.30 7.02
CA ALA A 50 16.26 7.23 7.85
C ALA A 50 16.96 8.36 7.04
N ALA A 51 17.17 8.16 5.75
CA ALA A 51 17.73 9.16 4.83
C ALA A 51 16.65 10.00 4.12
N GLY A 52 15.37 9.84 4.47
CA GLY A 52 14.25 10.62 3.94
C GLY A 52 13.70 10.15 2.59
N TYR A 53 14.19 9.03 2.05
CA TYR A 53 13.63 8.46 0.81
C TYR A 53 12.29 7.80 1.08
N GLN A 54 11.32 8.11 0.22
CA GLN A 54 9.98 7.54 0.24
C GLN A 54 9.92 6.33 -0.70
N THR A 55 9.37 5.22 -0.21
CA THR A 55 9.17 3.97 -0.96
C THR A 55 7.73 3.52 -0.82
N HIS A 56 7.17 2.93 -1.89
CA HIS A 56 5.83 2.35 -1.90
C HIS A 56 5.91 0.95 -2.51
N ALA A 57 5.57 -0.06 -1.72
CA ALA A 57 5.55 -1.45 -2.16
C ALA A 57 4.24 -1.74 -2.91
N MET A 58 4.34 -2.02 -4.21
CA MET A 58 3.19 -2.45 -5.01
C MET A 58 2.90 -3.93 -4.72
N GLY A 59 1.73 -4.23 -4.16
CA GLY A 59 1.33 -5.60 -3.81
C GLY A 59 0.81 -6.41 -5.00
N LEU A 60 1.57 -6.50 -6.09
CA LEU A 60 1.23 -7.06 -7.42
C LEU A 60 0.56 -8.46 -7.39
N GLY A 61 -0.69 -8.54 -6.93
CA GLY A 61 -1.45 -9.79 -6.77
C GLY A 61 -1.11 -10.62 -5.54
N THR A 62 -0.08 -10.26 -4.77
CA THR A 62 0.39 -11.04 -3.61
C THR A 62 -0.26 -10.66 -2.28
N GLY A 63 -1.05 -9.57 -2.24
CA GLY A 63 -1.66 -9.07 -1.00
C GLY A 63 -0.68 -8.33 -0.06
N CYS A 64 0.63 -8.42 -0.30
CA CYS A 64 1.68 -7.84 0.55
C CYS A 64 2.13 -6.42 0.11
N GLY A 65 1.18 -5.58 -0.32
CA GLY A 65 1.46 -4.20 -0.76
C GLY A 65 1.16 -3.14 0.28
N ASP A 66 1.74 -1.96 0.10
CA ASP A 66 1.35 -0.78 0.87
C ASP A 66 -0.08 -0.37 0.53
N PHE A 67 -0.78 0.19 1.53
CA PHE A 67 -2.15 0.65 1.36
C PHE A 67 -2.24 1.71 0.26
N SER A 68 -3.17 1.52 -0.68
CA SER A 68 -3.47 2.47 -1.74
C SER A 68 -4.95 2.39 -2.10
N THR A 69 -5.63 3.53 -2.15
CA THR A 69 -7.05 3.59 -2.50
C THR A 69 -7.40 4.84 -3.29
N ARG A 70 -8.45 4.70 -4.11
CA ARG A 70 -9.06 5.80 -4.85
C ARG A 70 -10.20 6.38 -4.02
N ILE A 71 -10.14 7.67 -3.73
CA ILE A 71 -11.13 8.35 -2.90
C ILE A 71 -12.25 8.91 -3.78
N VAL A 72 -11.88 9.73 -4.78
CA VAL A 72 -12.87 10.33 -5.69
C VAL A 72 -12.29 10.48 -7.09
N THR A 73 -13.15 10.39 -8.08
CA THR A 73 -12.82 10.67 -9.48
C THR A 73 -13.94 11.52 -10.06
N THR A 74 -13.56 12.64 -10.69
CA THR A 74 -14.49 13.53 -11.36
C THR A 74 -13.99 13.88 -12.75
N GLN A 75 -14.87 14.40 -13.60
CA GLN A 75 -14.53 14.79 -14.97
C GLN A 75 -14.96 16.24 -15.22
N PRO A 76 -14.28 17.22 -14.59
CA PRO A 76 -14.59 18.61 -14.80
C PRO A 76 -14.23 19.01 -16.24
N PRO A 77 -14.97 19.93 -16.87
CA PRO A 77 -14.67 20.38 -18.24
C PRO A 77 -13.31 21.07 -18.34
N ARG A 78 -12.84 21.68 -17.25
CA ARG A 78 -11.48 22.23 -17.10
C ARG A 78 -10.92 21.92 -15.72
N ILE A 79 -9.65 21.54 -15.67
CA ILE A 79 -8.91 21.32 -14.42
C ILE A 79 -8.20 22.63 -14.06
N THR A 80 -8.80 23.40 -13.16
CA THR A 80 -8.22 24.63 -12.60
C THR A 80 -7.75 24.41 -11.18
N GLU A 81 -6.89 25.30 -10.67
CA GLU A 81 -6.43 25.28 -9.28
C GLU A 81 -7.60 25.16 -8.29
N LYS A 82 -8.65 25.98 -8.49
CA LYS A 82 -9.86 25.98 -7.65
C LYS A 82 -10.57 24.62 -7.63
N VAL A 83 -10.70 23.97 -8.79
CA VAL A 83 -11.35 22.65 -8.88
C VAL A 83 -10.51 21.59 -8.17
N VAL A 84 -9.19 21.65 -8.32
CA VAL A 84 -8.26 20.75 -7.62
C VAL A 84 -8.35 20.95 -6.11
N ALA A 85 -8.30 22.20 -5.64
CA ALA A 85 -8.42 22.55 -4.23
C ALA A 85 -9.73 22.04 -3.63
N GLN A 86 -10.87 22.30 -4.29
CA GLN A 86 -12.19 21.87 -3.81
C GLN A 86 -12.32 20.35 -3.74
N GLN A 87 -11.88 19.62 -4.78
CA GLN A 87 -11.93 18.16 -4.74
C GLN A 87 -11.02 17.60 -3.66
N HIS A 88 -9.82 18.19 -3.50
CA HIS A 88 -8.88 17.78 -2.48
C HIS A 88 -9.42 18.02 -1.07
N GLU A 89 -9.99 19.19 -0.80
CA GLU A 89 -10.62 19.51 0.49
C GLU A 89 -11.77 18.55 0.83
N ARG A 90 -12.61 18.20 -0.15
CA ARG A 90 -13.66 17.18 0.03
C ARG A 90 -13.11 15.81 0.42
N ALA A 91 -11.98 15.41 -0.15
CA ALA A 91 -11.31 14.17 0.21
C ALA A 91 -10.71 14.25 1.63
N LEU A 92 -10.16 15.39 2.03
CA LEU A 92 -9.62 15.60 3.37
C LEU A 92 -10.68 15.52 4.47
N ARG A 93 -11.96 15.78 4.17
CA ARG A 93 -13.07 15.55 5.12
C ARG A 93 -13.27 14.07 5.46
N GLN A 94 -12.70 13.16 4.67
CA GLN A 94 -12.74 11.71 4.89
C GLN A 94 -11.44 11.19 5.51
N ILE A 95 -10.54 12.07 5.98
CA ILE A 95 -9.20 11.69 6.43
C ILE A 95 -9.23 10.61 7.51
N ASP A 96 -10.12 10.72 8.50
CA ASP A 96 -10.17 9.78 9.61
C ASP A 96 -10.60 8.39 9.14
N ALA A 97 -11.57 8.30 8.23
CA ALA A 97 -11.98 7.05 7.61
C ALA A 97 -10.85 6.43 6.78
N ILE A 98 -10.09 7.25 6.04
CA ILE A 98 -8.94 6.77 5.25
C ILE A 98 -7.83 6.25 6.16
N ARG A 99 -7.55 6.95 7.27
CA ARG A 99 -6.55 6.51 8.27
C ARG A 99 -6.95 5.19 8.90
N GLN A 100 -8.21 5.05 9.28
CA GLN A 100 -8.72 3.80 9.84
C GLN A 100 -8.62 2.64 8.84
N ALA A 101 -8.97 2.88 7.56
CA ALA A 101 -8.80 1.88 6.51
C ALA A 101 -7.34 1.45 6.32
N ALA A 102 -6.40 2.41 6.38
CA ALA A 102 -4.97 2.10 6.30
C ALA A 102 -4.49 1.27 7.52
N GLN A 103 -4.94 1.61 8.73
CA GLN A 103 -4.61 0.86 9.94
C GLN A 103 -5.14 -0.58 9.88
N LEU A 104 -6.39 -0.77 9.44
CA LEU A 104 -6.99 -2.10 9.25
C LEU A 104 -6.23 -2.93 8.21
N HIS A 105 -5.80 -2.31 7.11
CA HIS A 105 -5.00 -2.97 6.07
C HIS A 105 -3.70 -3.53 6.63
N TYR A 106 -2.95 -2.74 7.40
CA TYR A 106 -1.70 -3.22 7.99
C TYR A 106 -1.91 -4.20 9.14
N ALA A 107 -2.98 -4.05 9.94
CA ALA A 107 -3.34 -5.03 10.96
C ALA A 107 -3.62 -6.41 10.35
N ALA A 108 -4.36 -6.45 9.23
CA ALA A 108 -4.64 -7.69 8.50
C ALA A 108 -3.37 -8.34 7.93
N GLN A 109 -2.40 -7.54 7.45
CA GLN A 109 -1.12 -8.07 6.98
C GLN A 109 -0.30 -8.72 8.08
N VAL A 110 -0.23 -8.10 9.27
CA VAL A 110 0.48 -8.67 10.43
C VAL A 110 -0.16 -10.00 10.87
N GLN A 111 -1.49 -10.07 10.86
CA GLN A 111 -2.20 -11.32 11.18
C GLN A 111 -1.92 -12.43 10.16
N ALA A 112 -1.96 -12.10 8.86
CA ALA A 112 -1.65 -13.07 7.80
C ALA A 112 -0.20 -13.58 7.84
N GLU A 113 0.76 -12.73 8.22
CA GLU A 113 2.15 -13.13 8.44
C GLU A 113 2.31 -14.04 9.66
N THR A 114 1.56 -13.77 10.73
CA THR A 114 1.60 -14.55 11.98
C THR A 114 0.95 -15.94 11.83
N GLU A 115 -0.07 -16.07 10.97
CA GLU A 115 -0.79 -17.33 10.74
C GLU A 115 -0.15 -18.26 9.70
N ALA A 116 0.94 -17.86 9.03
CA ALA A 116 1.65 -18.74 8.09
C ALA A 116 2.36 -19.90 8.83
N PRO A 117 1.93 -21.16 8.68
CA PRO A 117 2.45 -22.26 9.47
C PRO A 117 3.76 -22.79 8.88
N GLN A 118 4.64 -23.16 9.82
CA GLN A 118 5.89 -23.90 9.64
C GLN A 118 5.76 -24.98 8.56
N LEU A 119 6.44 -24.78 7.43
CA LEU A 119 6.66 -25.85 6.45
C LEU A 119 7.66 -26.85 7.07
N ASN A 120 7.06 -27.85 7.69
CA ASN A 120 7.57 -29.14 8.14
C ASN A 120 8.93 -29.50 7.50
N VAL A 121 10.02 -29.38 8.25
CA VAL A 121 11.32 -29.93 7.87
C VAL A 121 11.20 -31.44 8.07
N ALA A 122 10.89 -32.17 7.00
CA ALA A 122 10.80 -33.63 7.02
C ALA A 122 12.13 -34.22 7.52
N GLU A 123 12.03 -35.03 8.59
CA GLU A 123 13.12 -35.81 9.17
C GLU A 123 13.89 -36.60 8.11
N PRO A 124 15.24 -36.68 8.19
CA PRO A 124 16.00 -37.58 7.35
C PRO A 124 15.67 -39.03 7.73
N THR A 125 15.09 -39.75 6.77
CA THR A 125 14.79 -41.18 6.83
C THR A 125 16.07 -41.97 7.14
N GLN A 126 16.12 -42.67 8.28
CA GLN A 126 17.24 -43.55 8.61
C GLN A 126 17.31 -44.75 7.64
N PRO A 127 18.50 -45.24 7.28
CA PRO A 127 18.63 -46.38 6.39
C PRO A 127 18.30 -47.71 7.11
N VAL A 128 17.41 -48.48 6.50
CA VAL A 128 17.05 -49.86 6.91
C VAL A 128 18.27 -50.76 6.74
N VAL A 129 18.78 -51.28 7.86
CA VAL A 129 19.80 -52.34 7.88
C VAL A 129 19.19 -53.68 7.43
N HIS A 130 19.64 -54.18 6.28
CA HIS A 130 19.33 -55.54 5.83
C HIS A 130 20.12 -56.57 6.67
N ALA A 131 19.41 -57.48 7.33
CA ALA A 131 19.98 -58.71 7.89
C ALA A 131 20.10 -59.78 6.78
N PRO A 132 21.24 -60.48 6.63
CA PRO A 132 21.30 -61.67 5.79
C PRO A 132 20.83 -62.91 6.56
N SER A 133 19.79 -63.56 6.04
CA SER A 133 19.40 -64.94 6.39
C SER A 133 19.90 -65.88 5.30
N ALA A 134 20.78 -66.82 5.66
CA ALA A 134 21.10 -68.02 4.88
C ALA A 134 21.56 -69.10 5.88
N ILE A 135 20.67 -70.00 6.30
CA ILE A 135 20.33 -71.30 5.69
C ILE A 135 21.50 -72.28 5.78
N ALA A 136 21.26 -73.29 6.61
CA ALA A 136 22.07 -74.45 6.89
C ALA A 136 22.22 -75.38 5.67
N ARG A 137 23.34 -76.10 5.64
CA ARG A 137 23.47 -77.45 5.08
C ARG A 137 24.30 -78.29 6.03
#